data_AF-A0A1X0SBS1-F1
#
_entry.id   AF-A0A1X0SBS1-F1
#
_cell.length_a   1.000
_cell.length_b   1.000
_cell.length_c   1.000
_cell.angle_alpha   90.00
_cell.angle_beta   90.00
_cell.angle_gamma   90.00
#
_symmetry.space_group_name_H-M   'P 1'
#
loop_
_entity.id
_entity.type
_entity.pdbx_description
1 polymer ?
#
loop_
_entity_poly.entity_id
_entity_poly.type
_entity_poly.pdbx_seq_one_letter_code
_entity_poly.pdbx_strand_id
1 'polypeptide(L)'
;MPETTVQNRLYIYEPNLIPQIAQLVSYDNHTPIDIQTYALYALDAIARHRNKLTEVLNTLNAATNHSILLHILRQLSNGTVYSPSFLDALFTLLSYLTNTAIGSQMLSSAGMITTLIHIIDSDRVQPNVLSKAVSLLHVAFDGMDNAYPSFFNFNGLETSIKALHTQIDNCINGSEHHQDSISLVKGILRLIIRMIRTNDAGTTLRNLMETSIPDVLKKIMEHQTLFGPSIFGLAMSLYSSYVHTEPTSLSVLLEVQVPQTFLKTIKAYNGHCDAALLLSILSVFEATCLNEQGLELFRDENPLPHFFDLICSSHFLANPMEVSQSDSVGSTAAELARHEPSLQGQMFQCIHSMLQRVICLGESEEGKPEDDSHQLAWKTVPERNTAHKPDCRLLAMIEMVARFLEGFLETDNVKEFIEYNGHEILLRYYSLPMLPFDYYLSNAFGALSDVFKMLANEDVTKIVGAIENALRKEADRIVQPKPTQKSSVVDFIYVDGKLFFFTLNISIHYNSFY
;
A
#
# COMPACT_ATOMS: atom_id res chain seq x y z
N MET A 1 -0.58 9.95 -33.06
CA MET A 1 0.17 10.34 -34.27
C MET A 1 1.14 11.45 -33.92
N PRO A 2 2.32 11.56 -34.56
CA PRO A 2 3.24 12.69 -34.34
C PRO A 2 2.55 14.03 -34.63
N GLU A 3 2.74 15.03 -33.77
CA GLU A 3 2.06 16.34 -33.87
C GLU A 3 2.24 17.02 -35.23
N THR A 4 3.43 16.90 -35.82
CA THR A 4 3.76 17.42 -37.16
C THR A 4 2.94 16.78 -38.27
N THR A 5 2.58 15.50 -38.13
CA THR A 5 1.78 14.77 -39.12
C THR A 5 0.31 15.16 -39.05
N VAL A 6 -0.21 15.35 -37.82
CA VAL A 6 -1.61 15.78 -37.62
C VAL A 6 -1.81 17.22 -38.07
N GLN A 7 -0.87 18.11 -37.75
CA GLN A 7 -0.89 19.49 -38.22
C GLN A 7 -0.97 19.57 -39.75
N ASN A 8 -0.09 18.85 -40.45
CA ASN A 8 0.02 18.93 -41.90
C ASN A 8 -1.11 18.24 -42.67
N ARG A 9 -1.78 17.26 -42.06
CA ARG A 9 -2.83 16.47 -42.73
C ARG A 9 -4.26 16.86 -42.36
N LEU A 10 -4.46 17.48 -41.20
CA LEU A 10 -5.80 17.74 -40.66
C LEU A 10 -6.04 19.24 -40.42
N TYR A 11 -5.26 19.85 -39.51
CA TYR A 11 -5.55 21.21 -39.04
C TYR A 11 -5.27 22.31 -40.07
N ILE A 12 -4.41 22.08 -41.06
CA ILE A 12 -4.21 23.03 -42.17
C ILE A 12 -5.47 23.10 -43.06
N TYR A 13 -6.19 21.99 -43.23
CA TYR A 13 -7.34 21.91 -44.13
C TYR A 13 -8.66 22.25 -43.42
N GLU A 14 -8.77 21.95 -42.12
CA GLU A 14 -9.97 22.20 -41.31
C GLU A 14 -9.64 23.05 -40.07
N PRO A 15 -9.47 24.37 -40.23
CA PRO A 15 -9.09 25.27 -39.13
C PRO A 15 -10.22 25.46 -38.09
N ASN A 16 -11.48 25.22 -38.47
CA ASN A 16 -12.64 25.36 -37.59
C ASN A 16 -13.06 24.05 -36.91
N LEU A 17 -12.27 22.98 -37.07
CA LEU A 17 -12.61 21.66 -36.54
C LEU A 17 -12.83 21.69 -35.02
N ILE A 18 -11.96 22.35 -34.27
CA ILE A 18 -12.04 22.42 -32.80
C ILE A 18 -13.30 23.19 -32.35
N PRO A 19 -13.57 24.42 -32.85
CA PRO A 19 -14.82 25.12 -32.56
C PRO A 19 -16.08 24.32 -32.93
N GLN A 20 -16.09 23.64 -34.08
CA GLN A 20 -17.25 22.87 -34.52
C GLN A 20 -17.52 21.66 -33.61
N ILE A 21 -16.47 20.94 -33.20
CA ILE A 21 -16.62 19.85 -32.23
C ILE A 21 -17.09 20.37 -30.88
N ALA A 22 -16.56 21.51 -30.42
CA ALA A 22 -17.01 22.15 -29.17
C ALA A 22 -18.49 22.56 -29.21
N GLN A 23 -19.00 23.02 -30.36
CA GLN A 23 -20.42 23.32 -30.54
C GLN A 23 -21.30 22.08 -30.39
N LEU A 24 -20.84 20.88 -30.80
CA LEU A 24 -21.66 19.66 -30.65
C LEU A 24 -22.00 19.35 -29.19
N VAL A 25 -21.17 19.81 -28.24
CA VAL A 25 -21.32 19.61 -26.79
C VAL A 25 -22.07 20.77 -26.11
N SER A 26 -22.40 21.84 -26.84
CA SER A 26 -23.09 23.00 -26.26
C SER A 26 -24.54 22.68 -25.86
N TYR A 27 -25.02 23.41 -24.85
CA TYR A 27 -26.32 23.18 -24.19
C TYR A 27 -27.55 23.49 -25.07
N ASP A 28 -27.37 24.25 -26.16
CA ASP A 28 -28.46 24.68 -27.06
C ASP A 28 -28.76 23.66 -28.17
N ASN A 29 -27.91 22.63 -28.32
CA ASN A 29 -28.02 21.73 -29.46
C ASN A 29 -28.83 20.47 -29.10
N HIS A 30 -29.84 20.15 -29.93
CA HIS A 30 -30.61 18.89 -29.88
C HIS A 30 -29.77 17.65 -30.29
N THR A 31 -28.47 17.68 -30.05
CA THR A 31 -27.53 16.62 -30.44
C THR A 31 -27.71 15.40 -29.52
N PRO A 32 -27.83 14.17 -30.06
CA PRO A 32 -27.85 12.95 -29.27
C PRO A 32 -26.64 12.83 -28.34
N ILE A 33 -26.85 12.32 -27.12
CA ILE A 33 -25.81 12.18 -26.07
C ILE A 33 -24.60 11.40 -26.59
N ASP A 34 -24.80 10.36 -27.40
CA ASP A 34 -23.71 9.54 -27.96
C ASP A 34 -22.75 10.37 -28.81
N ILE A 35 -23.28 11.29 -29.63
CA ILE A 35 -22.46 12.18 -30.47
C ILE A 35 -21.71 13.19 -29.59
N GLN A 36 -22.35 13.69 -28.53
CA GLN A 36 -21.67 14.55 -27.56
C GLN A 36 -20.54 13.80 -26.84
N THR A 37 -20.73 12.53 -26.51
CA THR A 37 -19.69 11.67 -25.92
C THR A 37 -18.48 11.51 -26.85
N TYR A 38 -18.70 11.21 -28.13
CA TYR A 38 -17.60 11.14 -29.10
C TYR A 38 -16.91 12.49 -29.31
N ALA A 39 -17.67 13.59 -29.29
CA ALA A 39 -17.12 14.94 -29.37
C ALA A 39 -16.22 15.26 -28.15
N LEU A 40 -16.62 14.85 -26.94
CA LEU A 40 -15.81 14.99 -25.73
C LEU A 40 -14.50 14.18 -25.80
N TYR A 41 -14.55 12.92 -26.25
CA TYR A 41 -13.33 12.12 -26.46
C TYR A 41 -12.42 12.71 -27.53
N ALA A 42 -12.99 13.24 -28.62
CA ALA A 42 -12.22 13.93 -29.64
C ALA A 42 -11.53 15.16 -29.07
N LEU A 43 -12.24 15.99 -28.29
CA LEU A 43 -11.67 17.16 -27.62
C LEU A 43 -10.57 16.77 -26.62
N ASP A 44 -10.73 15.69 -25.85
CA ASP A 44 -9.68 15.17 -24.95
C ASP A 44 -8.42 14.77 -25.73
N ALA A 45 -8.58 14.01 -26.81
CA ALA A 45 -7.46 13.62 -27.66
C ALA A 45 -6.75 14.83 -28.29
N ILE A 46 -7.51 15.84 -28.71
CA ILE A 46 -6.97 17.08 -29.29
C ILE A 46 -6.25 17.91 -28.22
N ALA A 47 -6.82 18.03 -27.01
CA ALA A 47 -6.23 18.79 -25.91
C ALA A 47 -4.86 18.25 -25.48
N ARG A 48 -4.63 16.93 -25.66
CA ARG A 48 -3.33 16.29 -25.40
C ARG A 48 -2.20 16.72 -26.33
N HIS A 49 -2.52 17.40 -27.44
CA HIS A 49 -1.53 18.05 -28.29
C HIS A 49 -1.20 19.44 -27.74
N ARG A 50 0.07 19.65 -27.35
CA ARG A 50 0.49 20.85 -26.59
C ARG A 50 0.17 22.15 -27.33
N ASN A 51 0.27 22.15 -28.65
CA ASN A 51 0.01 23.31 -29.51
C ASN A 51 -1.48 23.64 -29.68
N LYS A 52 -2.38 22.72 -29.32
CA LYS A 52 -3.84 22.86 -29.48
C LYS A 52 -4.59 23.01 -28.16
N LEU A 53 -3.95 22.73 -27.03
CA LEU A 53 -4.52 22.88 -25.69
C LEU A 53 -5.16 24.26 -25.45
N THR A 54 -4.46 25.34 -25.79
CA THR A 54 -4.97 26.71 -25.58
C THR A 54 -6.18 27.01 -26.46
N GLU A 55 -6.23 26.48 -27.67
CA GLU A 55 -7.36 26.60 -28.59
C GLU A 55 -8.59 25.85 -28.07
N VAL A 56 -8.41 24.63 -27.54
CA VAL A 56 -9.48 23.85 -26.90
C VAL A 56 -10.03 24.57 -25.66
N LEU A 57 -9.16 25.08 -24.79
CA LEU A 57 -9.58 25.80 -23.58
C LEU A 57 -10.38 27.07 -23.90
N ASN A 58 -9.97 27.82 -24.92
CA ASN A 58 -10.66 29.03 -25.35
C ASN A 58 -12.00 28.71 -26.02
N THR A 59 -12.08 27.68 -26.86
CA THR A 59 -13.34 27.28 -27.52
C THR A 59 -14.38 26.75 -26.55
N LEU A 60 -13.95 26.10 -25.47
CA LEU A 60 -14.83 25.65 -24.38
C LEU A 60 -15.19 26.77 -23.38
N ASN A 61 -14.66 27.99 -23.58
CA ASN A 61 -14.78 29.12 -22.67
C ASN A 61 -14.39 28.77 -21.22
N ALA A 62 -13.33 27.97 -21.05
CA ALA A 62 -12.96 27.34 -19.78
C ALA A 62 -12.70 28.32 -18.62
N ALA A 63 -12.35 29.58 -18.91
CA ALA A 63 -12.10 30.62 -17.91
C ALA A 63 -13.37 31.26 -17.31
N THR A 64 -14.53 30.99 -17.90
CA THR A 64 -15.80 31.64 -17.53
C THR A 64 -16.73 30.71 -16.77
N ASN A 65 -17.49 31.26 -15.83
CA ASN A 65 -18.51 30.51 -15.08
C ASN A 65 -19.60 29.90 -15.99
N HIS A 66 -19.79 30.45 -17.19
CA HIS A 66 -20.74 29.95 -18.19
C HIS A 66 -20.10 28.98 -19.20
N SER A 67 -18.92 28.43 -18.89
CA SER A 67 -18.29 27.41 -19.73
C SER A 67 -19.23 26.22 -19.97
N ILE A 68 -19.08 25.59 -21.13
CA ILE A 68 -19.88 24.42 -21.53
C ILE A 68 -19.73 23.31 -20.47
N LEU A 69 -18.50 23.10 -19.99
CA LEU A 69 -18.17 22.07 -19.00
C LEU A 69 -18.80 22.35 -17.63
N LEU A 70 -18.74 23.59 -17.11
CA LEU A 70 -19.36 23.93 -15.83
C LEU A 70 -20.88 23.94 -15.90
N HIS A 71 -21.46 24.28 -17.05
CA HIS A 71 -22.89 24.15 -17.25
C HIS A 71 -23.35 22.69 -17.11
N ILE A 72 -22.65 21.75 -17.75
CA ILE A 72 -22.94 20.32 -17.62
C ILE A 72 -22.76 19.86 -16.16
N LEU A 73 -21.71 20.31 -15.47
CA LEU A 73 -21.52 20.01 -14.04
C LEU A 73 -22.66 20.56 -13.15
N ARG A 74 -23.20 21.74 -13.43
CA ARG A 74 -24.38 22.26 -12.71
C ARG A 74 -25.65 21.48 -13.04
N GLN A 75 -25.82 21.02 -14.27
CA GLN A 75 -26.94 20.13 -14.60
C GLN A 75 -26.86 18.83 -13.79
N LEU A 76 -25.66 18.27 -13.64
CA LEU A 76 -25.41 17.13 -12.76
C LEU A 76 -25.82 17.42 -11.31
N SER A 77 -25.47 18.59 -10.74
CA SER A 77 -25.87 18.94 -9.37
C SER A 77 -27.39 19.04 -9.19
N ASN A 78 -28.11 19.41 -10.26
CA ASN A 78 -29.57 19.48 -10.29
C ASN A 78 -30.25 18.11 -10.45
N GLY A 79 -29.47 17.03 -10.65
CA GLY A 79 -29.96 15.66 -10.75
C GLY A 79 -30.24 15.18 -12.18
N THR A 80 -29.69 15.83 -13.21
CA THR A 80 -29.79 15.30 -14.58
C THR A 80 -28.96 14.02 -14.72
N VAL A 81 -29.57 12.95 -15.23
CA VAL A 81 -28.90 11.66 -15.42
C VAL A 81 -28.27 11.61 -16.81
N TYR A 82 -26.99 11.28 -16.87
CA TYR A 82 -26.26 11.02 -18.12
C TYR A 82 -25.80 9.57 -18.19
N SER A 83 -25.52 9.10 -19.41
CA SER A 83 -24.92 7.78 -19.64
C SER A 83 -23.53 7.69 -18.99
N PRO A 84 -23.13 6.53 -18.43
CA PRO A 84 -21.79 6.31 -17.88
C PRO A 84 -20.67 6.71 -18.86
N SER A 85 -20.79 6.38 -20.15
CA SER A 85 -19.80 6.73 -21.16
C SER A 85 -19.64 8.24 -21.36
N PHE A 86 -20.74 9.00 -21.22
CA PHE A 86 -20.69 10.46 -21.28
C PHE A 86 -19.98 11.04 -20.05
N LEU A 87 -20.28 10.53 -18.87
CA LEU A 87 -19.61 10.93 -17.63
C LEU A 87 -18.11 10.63 -17.70
N ASP A 88 -17.73 9.45 -18.19
CA ASP A 88 -16.33 9.07 -18.37
C ASP A 88 -15.60 10.03 -19.31
N ALA A 89 -16.19 10.36 -20.47
CA ALA A 89 -15.59 11.31 -21.41
C ALA A 89 -15.43 12.71 -20.80
N LEU A 90 -16.45 13.20 -20.09
CA LEU A 90 -16.45 14.52 -19.43
C LEU A 90 -15.39 14.60 -18.33
N PHE A 91 -15.40 13.66 -17.38
CA PHE A 91 -14.48 13.68 -16.24
C PHE A 91 -13.03 13.38 -16.64
N THR A 92 -12.80 12.58 -17.70
CA THR A 92 -11.46 12.37 -18.25
C THR A 92 -10.88 13.66 -18.83
N LEU A 93 -11.66 14.36 -19.67
CA LEU A 93 -11.28 15.66 -20.21
C LEU A 93 -11.02 16.67 -19.09
N LEU A 94 -11.93 16.80 -18.14
CA LEU A 94 -11.77 17.72 -17.00
C LEU A 94 -10.52 17.42 -16.17
N SER A 95 -10.26 16.14 -15.89
CA SER A 95 -9.08 15.72 -15.14
C SER A 95 -7.80 16.07 -15.90
N TYR A 96 -7.76 15.84 -17.22
CA TYR A 96 -6.62 16.22 -18.04
C TYR A 96 -6.41 17.74 -18.05
N LEU A 97 -7.45 18.53 -18.31
CA LEU A 97 -7.35 19.99 -18.36
C LEU A 97 -6.90 20.57 -17.02
N THR A 98 -7.41 20.03 -15.90
CA THR A 98 -7.04 20.44 -14.54
C THR A 98 -5.57 20.15 -14.21
N ASN A 99 -5.00 19.11 -14.81
CA ASN A 99 -3.59 18.77 -14.64
C ASN A 99 -2.63 19.63 -15.50
N THR A 100 -3.16 20.56 -16.32
CA THR A 100 -2.34 21.48 -17.11
C THR A 100 -2.28 22.86 -16.45
N ALA A 101 -1.12 23.53 -16.49
CA ALA A 101 -0.95 24.84 -15.84
C ALA A 101 -1.92 25.92 -16.35
N ILE A 102 -2.22 25.95 -17.65
CA ILE A 102 -3.14 26.94 -18.23
C ILE A 102 -4.59 26.56 -17.91
N GLY A 103 -4.93 25.26 -18.03
CA GLY A 103 -6.27 24.77 -17.74
C GLY A 103 -6.65 24.92 -16.26
N SER A 104 -5.72 24.65 -15.34
CA SER A 104 -5.93 24.79 -13.90
C SER A 104 -6.21 26.25 -13.51
N GLN A 105 -5.49 27.22 -14.07
CA GLN A 105 -5.76 28.64 -13.84
C GLN A 105 -7.15 29.07 -14.36
N MET A 106 -7.50 28.67 -15.59
CA MET A 106 -8.78 29.02 -16.21
C MET A 106 -9.97 28.36 -15.49
N LEU A 107 -9.88 27.06 -15.19
CA LEU A 107 -10.96 26.35 -14.50
C LEU A 107 -11.13 26.83 -13.04
N SER A 108 -10.04 27.24 -12.39
CA SER A 108 -10.09 27.84 -11.05
C SER A 108 -10.82 29.19 -11.09
N SER A 109 -10.49 30.07 -12.06
CA SER A 109 -11.19 31.35 -12.21
C SER A 109 -12.68 31.20 -12.54
N ALA A 110 -13.04 30.10 -13.18
CA ALA A 110 -14.42 29.78 -13.54
C ALA A 110 -15.26 29.22 -12.37
N GLY A 111 -14.68 29.00 -11.19
CA GLY A 111 -15.39 28.47 -10.03
C GLY A 111 -15.67 26.96 -10.13
N MET A 112 -14.73 26.18 -10.67
CA MET A 112 -14.89 24.72 -10.73
C MET A 112 -15.01 24.08 -9.34
N ILE A 113 -14.19 24.50 -8.38
CA ILE A 113 -14.20 23.95 -7.01
C ILE A 113 -15.57 24.13 -6.35
N THR A 114 -16.18 25.30 -6.48
CA THR A 114 -17.49 25.60 -5.88
C THR A 114 -18.58 24.75 -6.51
N THR A 115 -18.53 24.56 -7.83
CA THR A 115 -19.47 23.68 -8.54
C THR A 115 -19.33 22.22 -8.10
N LEU A 116 -18.11 21.74 -7.88
CA LEU A 116 -17.87 20.39 -7.38
C LEU A 116 -18.39 20.18 -5.96
N ILE A 117 -18.24 21.17 -5.08
CA ILE A 117 -18.82 21.12 -3.72
C ILE A 117 -20.34 21.04 -3.78
N HIS A 118 -20.99 21.83 -4.65
CA HIS A 118 -22.44 21.75 -4.85
C HIS A 118 -22.91 20.39 -5.38
N ILE A 119 -22.10 19.70 -6.18
CA ILE A 119 -22.40 18.33 -6.60
C ILE A 119 -22.34 17.38 -5.40
N ILE A 120 -21.33 17.53 -4.53
CA ILE A 120 -21.15 16.69 -3.34
C ILE A 120 -22.24 16.92 -2.29
N ASP A 121 -22.73 18.15 -2.16
CA ASP A 121 -23.79 18.50 -1.22
C ASP A 121 -25.19 18.03 -1.64
N SER A 122 -25.37 17.76 -2.94
CA SER A 122 -26.68 17.43 -3.49
C SER A 122 -27.08 15.98 -3.21
N ASP A 123 -28.14 15.79 -2.41
CA ASP A 123 -28.68 14.47 -2.05
C ASP A 123 -29.29 13.72 -3.26
N ARG A 124 -29.44 14.37 -4.42
CA ARG A 124 -30.06 13.80 -5.63
C ARG A 124 -29.07 13.13 -6.58
N VAL A 125 -27.76 13.32 -6.33
CA VAL A 125 -26.71 12.88 -7.24
C VAL A 125 -26.33 11.42 -6.93
N GLN A 126 -26.19 10.62 -7.99
CA GLN A 126 -25.80 9.22 -7.84
C GLN A 126 -24.35 9.06 -7.32
N PRO A 127 -24.06 8.01 -6.54
CA PRO A 127 -22.72 7.79 -5.94
C PRO A 127 -21.57 7.75 -6.97
N ASN A 128 -21.82 7.26 -8.18
CA ASN A 128 -20.84 7.22 -9.26
C ASN A 128 -20.36 8.63 -9.69
N VAL A 129 -21.27 9.60 -9.80
CA VAL A 129 -20.96 11.00 -10.14
C VAL A 129 -20.26 11.68 -8.98
N LEU A 130 -20.71 11.42 -7.75
CA LEU A 130 -20.06 11.91 -6.53
C LEU A 130 -18.60 11.44 -6.44
N SER A 131 -18.34 10.14 -6.71
CA SER A 131 -16.98 9.58 -6.71
C SER A 131 -16.08 10.27 -7.74
N LYS A 132 -16.59 10.51 -8.96
CA LYS A 132 -15.86 11.25 -10.00
C LYS A 132 -15.61 12.72 -9.63
N ALA A 133 -16.57 13.38 -9.00
CA ALA A 133 -16.42 14.75 -8.51
C ALA A 133 -15.33 14.86 -7.43
N VAL A 134 -15.31 13.94 -6.46
CA VAL A 134 -14.26 13.86 -5.44
C VAL A 134 -12.90 13.54 -6.07
N SER A 135 -12.84 12.64 -7.06
CA SER A 135 -11.60 12.36 -7.79
C SER A 135 -11.08 13.59 -8.54
N LEU A 136 -11.96 14.41 -9.12
CA LEU A 136 -11.56 15.65 -9.79
C LEU A 136 -11.07 16.71 -8.78
N LEU A 137 -11.66 16.77 -7.58
CA LEU A 137 -11.14 17.62 -6.50
C LEU A 137 -9.72 17.22 -6.09
N HIS A 138 -9.41 15.93 -6.03
CA HIS A 138 -8.04 15.46 -5.77
C HIS A 138 -7.06 16.00 -6.81
N VAL A 139 -7.38 15.86 -8.10
CA VAL A 139 -6.55 16.39 -9.19
C VAL A 139 -6.44 17.91 -9.11
N ALA A 140 -7.53 18.60 -8.73
CA ALA A 140 -7.53 20.04 -8.55
C ALA A 140 -6.60 20.49 -7.41
N PHE A 141 -6.55 19.76 -6.30
CA PHE A 141 -5.60 20.06 -5.22
C PHE A 141 -4.14 19.85 -5.58
N ASP A 142 -3.83 19.04 -6.60
CA ASP A 142 -2.47 18.90 -7.14
C ASP A 142 -2.10 20.02 -8.13
N GLY A 143 -3.07 20.51 -8.91
CA GLY A 143 -2.82 21.40 -10.04
C GLY A 143 -3.21 22.88 -9.86
N MET A 144 -4.00 23.23 -8.84
CA MET A 144 -4.55 24.57 -8.65
C MET A 144 -4.10 25.22 -7.34
N ASP A 145 -3.40 26.35 -7.42
CA ASP A 145 -2.89 27.08 -6.24
C ASP A 145 -3.99 27.53 -5.27
N ASN A 146 -5.16 27.93 -5.78
CA ASN A 146 -6.28 28.45 -4.98
C ASN A 146 -7.33 27.38 -4.61
N ALA A 147 -7.06 26.09 -4.85
CA ALA A 147 -8.06 25.06 -4.59
C ALA A 147 -8.39 24.91 -3.09
N TYR A 148 -7.39 24.86 -2.21
CA TYR A 148 -7.65 24.72 -0.76
C TYR A 148 -8.42 25.91 -0.17
N PRO A 149 -8.01 27.19 -0.38
CA PRO A 149 -8.79 28.33 0.13
C PRO A 149 -10.21 28.34 -0.42
N SER A 150 -10.39 28.05 -1.71
CA SER A 150 -11.72 27.98 -2.31
C SER A 150 -12.55 26.84 -1.73
N PHE A 151 -11.95 25.69 -1.41
CA PHE A 151 -12.67 24.57 -0.83
C PHE A 151 -13.16 24.87 0.58
N PHE A 152 -12.31 25.45 1.43
CA PHE A 152 -12.68 25.80 2.80
C PHE A 152 -13.71 26.94 2.87
N ASN A 153 -13.57 27.97 2.02
CA ASN A 153 -14.49 29.11 1.99
C ASN A 153 -15.93 28.72 1.64
N PHE A 154 -16.12 27.62 0.91
CA PHE A 154 -17.43 27.12 0.49
C PHE A 154 -17.89 25.91 1.32
N ASN A 155 -17.38 25.75 2.55
CA ASN A 155 -17.73 24.66 3.48
C ASN A 155 -17.51 23.25 2.91
N GLY A 156 -16.57 23.09 1.97
CA GLY A 156 -16.36 21.81 1.27
C GLY A 156 -16.02 20.65 2.21
N LEU A 157 -15.37 20.94 3.34
CA LEU A 157 -15.01 19.92 4.34
C LEU A 157 -16.26 19.36 5.05
N GLU A 158 -17.16 20.22 5.53
CA GLU A 158 -18.41 19.82 6.20
C GLU A 158 -19.30 19.01 5.25
N THR A 159 -19.42 19.47 4.00
CA THR A 159 -20.13 18.76 2.93
C THR A 159 -19.53 17.39 2.66
N SER A 160 -18.20 17.29 2.59
CA SER A 160 -17.50 16.01 2.36
C SER A 160 -17.72 15.03 3.51
N ILE A 161 -17.73 15.52 4.75
CA ILE A 161 -17.99 14.68 5.94
C ILE A 161 -19.45 14.23 5.97
N LYS A 162 -20.42 15.12 5.68
CA LYS A 162 -21.84 14.75 5.53
C LYS A 162 -22.02 13.65 4.49
N ALA A 163 -21.37 13.80 3.32
CA ALA A 163 -21.38 12.79 2.28
C ALA A 163 -20.74 11.47 2.75
N LEU A 164 -19.63 11.54 3.50
CA LEU A 164 -18.96 10.36 4.05
C LEU A 164 -19.88 9.55 4.98
N HIS A 165 -20.54 10.21 5.95
CA HIS A 165 -21.49 9.53 6.84
C HIS A 165 -22.63 8.87 6.07
N THR A 166 -23.25 9.60 5.15
CA THR A 166 -24.36 9.10 4.34
C THR A 166 -23.96 7.85 3.56
N GLN A 167 -22.75 7.83 3.01
CA GLN A 167 -22.27 6.71 2.20
C GLN A 167 -21.84 5.51 3.04
N ILE A 168 -21.26 5.72 4.22
CA ILE A 168 -20.99 4.66 5.18
C ILE A 168 -22.30 3.98 5.60
N ASP A 169 -23.33 4.77 5.93
CA ASP A 169 -24.64 4.23 6.31
C ASP A 169 -25.30 3.49 5.12
N ASN A 170 -25.16 3.99 3.89
CA ASN A 170 -25.63 3.30 2.68
C ASN A 170 -24.89 1.98 2.40
N CYS A 171 -23.60 1.91 2.73
CA CYS A 171 -22.83 0.67 2.63
C CYS A 171 -23.32 -0.35 3.66
N ILE A 172 -23.51 0.06 4.92
CA ILE A 172 -23.94 -0.81 6.02
C ILE A 172 -25.37 -1.33 5.80
N ASN A 173 -26.27 -0.47 5.31
CA ASN A 173 -27.67 -0.83 5.06
C ASN A 173 -27.89 -1.67 3.77
N GLY A 174 -26.84 -1.96 3.00
CA GLY A 174 -26.90 -2.86 1.85
C GLY A 174 -27.61 -2.29 0.61
N SER A 175 -27.26 -1.06 0.20
CA SER A 175 -27.82 -0.42 -1.01
C SER A 175 -27.33 -1.01 -2.35
N GLU A 176 -28.12 -0.84 -3.42
CA GLU A 176 -27.86 -1.38 -4.77
C GLU A 176 -26.55 -0.88 -5.42
N HIS A 177 -25.96 0.22 -4.93
CA HIS A 177 -24.76 0.88 -5.48
C HIS A 177 -23.49 0.71 -4.63
N HIS A 178 -23.34 -0.45 -3.97
CA HIS A 178 -22.28 -0.70 -3.00
C HIS A 178 -20.85 -0.35 -3.46
N GLN A 179 -20.47 -0.66 -4.71
CA GLN A 179 -19.13 -0.39 -5.24
C GLN A 179 -18.82 1.10 -5.44
N ASP A 180 -19.81 1.86 -5.90
CA ASP A 180 -19.67 3.31 -6.10
C ASP A 180 -19.58 4.03 -4.74
N SER A 181 -20.36 3.60 -3.76
CA SER A 181 -20.30 4.11 -2.39
C SER A 181 -18.94 3.82 -1.73
N ILE A 182 -18.37 2.62 -1.90
CA ILE A 182 -17.01 2.27 -1.45
C ILE A 182 -15.97 3.20 -2.09
N SER A 183 -16.09 3.44 -3.39
CA SER A 183 -15.15 4.29 -4.13
C SER A 183 -15.20 5.74 -3.66
N LEU A 184 -16.39 6.23 -3.35
CA LEU A 184 -16.62 7.56 -2.77
C LEU A 184 -16.06 7.68 -1.35
N VAL A 185 -16.35 6.71 -0.46
CA VAL A 185 -15.77 6.66 0.90
C VAL A 185 -14.25 6.70 0.82
N LYS A 186 -13.64 5.87 -0.03
CA LYS A 186 -12.20 5.84 -0.28
C LYS A 186 -11.66 7.20 -0.76
N GLY A 187 -12.37 7.85 -1.68
CA GLY A 187 -12.02 9.17 -2.19
C GLY A 187 -12.04 10.25 -1.11
N ILE A 188 -13.10 10.29 -0.30
CA ILE A 188 -13.26 11.30 0.76
C ILE A 188 -12.24 11.07 1.88
N LEU A 189 -11.99 9.82 2.30
CA LEU A 189 -10.98 9.52 3.32
C LEU A 189 -9.59 10.01 2.89
N ARG A 190 -9.19 9.75 1.64
CA ARG A 190 -7.94 10.28 1.10
C ARG A 190 -7.89 11.80 1.11
N LEU A 191 -9.02 12.46 0.84
CA LEU A 191 -9.13 13.92 0.83
C LEU A 191 -8.83 14.46 2.23
N ILE A 192 -9.48 13.87 3.25
CA ILE A 192 -9.34 14.26 4.66
C ILE A 192 -7.90 14.01 5.14
N ILE A 193 -7.33 12.83 4.89
CA ILE A 193 -5.95 12.52 5.27
C ILE A 193 -4.97 13.51 4.64
N ARG A 194 -5.15 13.83 3.36
CA ARG A 194 -4.33 14.83 2.65
C ARG A 194 -4.41 16.19 3.34
N MET A 195 -5.61 16.66 3.67
CA MET A 195 -5.81 17.95 4.35
C MET A 195 -5.20 17.98 5.76
N ILE A 196 -5.22 16.87 6.51
CA ILE A 196 -4.58 16.78 7.83
C ILE A 196 -3.05 16.92 7.68
N ARG A 197 -2.47 16.27 6.66
CA ARG A 197 -1.01 16.28 6.44
C ARG A 197 -0.45 17.59 5.92
N THR A 198 -1.20 18.34 5.10
CA THR A 198 -0.71 19.62 4.58
C THR A 198 -0.84 20.77 5.56
N ASN A 199 -1.48 20.57 6.72
CA ASN A 199 -1.67 21.57 7.78
C ASN A 199 -2.43 22.84 7.33
N ASP A 200 -2.98 22.85 6.11
CA ASP A 200 -3.61 24.03 5.47
C ASP A 200 -4.98 24.38 6.05
N ALA A 201 -5.61 23.48 6.80
CA ALA A 201 -7.00 23.64 7.21
C ALA A 201 -7.22 24.24 8.61
N GLY A 202 -6.13 24.52 9.34
CA GLY A 202 -6.17 25.21 10.64
C GLY A 202 -7.24 24.71 11.62
N THR A 203 -7.96 25.66 12.23
CA THR A 203 -8.95 25.43 13.30
C THR A 203 -10.22 24.69 12.84
N THR A 204 -10.55 24.71 11.54
CA THR A 204 -11.76 24.06 11.02
C THR A 204 -11.63 22.55 10.97
N LEU A 205 -10.43 22.02 10.65
CA LEU A 205 -10.17 20.58 10.81
C LEU A 205 -10.31 20.18 12.28
N ARG A 206 -9.73 20.93 13.21
CA ARG A 206 -9.75 20.61 14.64
C ARG A 206 -11.16 20.36 15.19
N ASN A 207 -12.09 21.28 14.93
CA ASN A 207 -13.47 21.16 15.43
C ASN A 207 -14.23 19.96 14.83
N LEU A 208 -13.95 19.63 13.57
CA LEU A 208 -14.60 18.51 12.86
C LEU A 208 -13.97 17.16 13.22
N MET A 209 -12.68 17.14 13.54
CA MET A 209 -11.97 15.97 14.02
C MET A 209 -12.40 15.57 15.44
N GLU A 210 -12.81 16.50 16.30
CA GLU A 210 -13.30 16.19 17.64
C GLU A 210 -14.72 15.57 17.65
N THR A 211 -15.52 15.74 16.59
CA THR A 211 -16.97 15.40 16.61
C THR A 211 -17.40 14.34 15.61
N SER A 212 -16.85 14.31 14.39
CA SER A 212 -17.36 13.46 13.29
C SER A 212 -16.45 12.29 12.92
N ILE A 213 -15.13 12.53 12.92
CA ILE A 213 -14.11 11.52 12.57
C ILE A 213 -14.12 10.30 13.52
N PRO A 214 -14.33 10.44 14.84
CA PRO A 214 -14.36 9.29 15.74
C PRO A 214 -15.48 8.29 15.37
N ASP A 215 -16.68 8.78 15.04
CA ASP A 215 -17.81 7.93 14.62
C ASP A 215 -17.51 7.21 13.30
N VAL A 216 -16.96 7.92 12.32
CA VAL A 216 -16.52 7.34 11.03
C VAL A 216 -15.51 6.21 11.26
N LEU A 217 -14.49 6.44 12.09
CA LEU A 217 -13.47 5.44 12.39
C LEU A 217 -14.09 4.20 13.03
N LYS A 218 -14.97 4.36 14.04
CA LYS A 218 -15.63 3.22 14.70
C LYS A 218 -16.48 2.42 13.73
N LYS A 219 -17.33 3.07 12.92
CA LYS A 219 -18.18 2.38 11.95
C LYS A 219 -17.38 1.56 10.94
N ILE A 220 -16.26 2.10 10.44
CA ILE A 220 -15.38 1.40 9.49
C ILE A 220 -14.67 0.23 10.18
N MET A 221 -14.16 0.41 11.40
CA MET A 221 -13.49 -0.65 12.17
C MET A 221 -14.46 -1.81 12.47
N GLU A 222 -15.66 -1.51 12.95
CA GLU A 222 -16.69 -2.51 13.29
C GLU A 222 -17.15 -3.33 12.06
N HIS A 223 -17.13 -2.72 10.86
CA HIS A 223 -17.56 -3.34 9.61
C HIS A 223 -16.38 -3.55 8.63
N GLN A 224 -15.18 -3.83 9.13
CA GLN A 224 -13.97 -3.93 8.28
C GLN A 224 -14.07 -4.93 7.12
N THR A 225 -14.84 -6.02 7.28
CA THR A 225 -15.03 -7.04 6.23
C THR A 225 -15.89 -6.54 5.07
N LEU A 226 -16.80 -5.59 5.34
CA LEU A 226 -17.66 -4.97 4.34
C LEU A 226 -16.89 -3.96 3.49
N PHE A 227 -16.07 -3.12 4.13
CA PHE A 227 -15.32 -2.06 3.45
C PHE A 227 -14.03 -2.55 2.80
N GLY A 228 -13.48 -3.67 3.29
CA GLY A 228 -12.26 -4.29 2.78
C GLY A 228 -10.97 -3.60 3.23
N PRO A 229 -9.82 -4.21 2.92
CA PRO A 229 -8.51 -3.82 3.46
C PRO A 229 -8.09 -2.42 3.05
N SER A 230 -8.44 -1.98 1.84
CA SER A 230 -8.04 -0.66 1.34
C SER A 230 -8.68 0.50 2.11
N ILE A 231 -9.97 0.41 2.46
CA ILE A 231 -10.64 1.43 3.26
C ILE A 231 -10.22 1.31 4.73
N PHE A 232 -10.08 0.09 5.23
CA PHE A 232 -9.58 -0.15 6.58
C PHE A 232 -8.20 0.48 6.80
N GLY A 233 -7.25 0.29 5.87
CA GLY A 233 -5.93 0.91 5.92
C GLY A 233 -5.97 2.44 5.84
N LEU A 234 -6.89 3.01 5.06
CA LEU A 234 -7.11 4.46 5.05
C LEU A 234 -7.68 4.96 6.39
N ALA A 235 -8.58 4.22 7.03
CA ALA A 235 -9.07 4.56 8.36
C ALA A 235 -7.93 4.51 9.40
N MET A 236 -7.04 3.53 9.32
CA MET A 236 -5.85 3.46 10.19
C MET A 236 -4.92 4.65 9.95
N SER A 237 -4.61 4.96 8.68
CA SER A 237 -3.84 6.13 8.31
C SER A 237 -4.47 7.45 8.78
N LEU A 238 -5.80 7.55 8.74
CA LEU A 238 -6.54 8.70 9.25
C LEU A 238 -6.41 8.82 10.77
N TYR A 239 -6.56 7.71 11.48
CA TYR A 239 -6.41 7.67 12.94
C TYR A 239 -5.00 8.08 13.37
N SER A 240 -3.96 7.46 12.79
CA SER A 240 -2.57 7.82 13.14
C SER A 240 -2.23 9.25 12.75
N SER A 241 -2.59 9.69 11.52
CA SER A 241 -2.31 11.06 11.08
C SER A 241 -2.97 12.09 11.99
N TYR A 242 -4.21 11.84 12.45
CA TYR A 242 -4.88 12.75 13.38
C TYR A 242 -4.13 12.87 14.70
N VAL A 243 -3.79 11.75 15.32
CA VAL A 243 -3.12 11.74 16.63
C VAL A 243 -1.71 12.33 16.54
N HIS A 244 -0.96 12.07 15.48
CA HIS A 244 0.38 12.65 15.31
C HIS A 244 0.34 14.15 15.05
N THR A 245 -0.68 14.66 14.35
CA THR A 245 -0.86 16.10 14.15
C THR A 245 -1.29 16.80 15.45
N GLU A 246 -2.18 16.20 16.24
CA GLU A 246 -2.66 16.76 17.51
C GLU A 246 -2.64 15.72 18.64
N PRO A 247 -1.52 15.53 19.36
CA PRO A 247 -1.40 14.47 20.37
C PRO A 247 -2.42 14.56 21.52
N THR A 248 -2.89 15.77 21.84
CA THR A 248 -3.92 15.99 22.87
C THR A 248 -5.29 15.41 22.47
N SER A 249 -5.52 15.10 21.20
CA SER A 249 -6.77 14.50 20.73
C SER A 249 -6.97 13.06 21.18
N LEU A 250 -5.89 12.37 21.58
CA LEU A 250 -5.95 10.98 21.99
C LEU A 250 -6.88 10.77 23.20
N SER A 251 -6.98 11.74 24.12
CA SER A 251 -7.92 11.65 25.25
C SER A 251 -9.37 11.65 24.79
N VAL A 252 -9.72 12.47 23.80
CA VAL A 252 -11.07 12.50 23.20
C VAL A 252 -11.38 11.16 22.53
N LEU A 253 -10.41 10.59 21.80
CA LEU A 253 -10.58 9.29 21.15
C LEU A 253 -10.75 8.15 22.16
N LEU A 254 -10.05 8.21 23.28
CA LEU A 254 -10.20 7.26 24.40
C LEU A 254 -11.58 7.36 25.04
N GLU A 255 -12.10 8.56 25.27
CA GLU A 255 -13.45 8.80 25.79
C GLU A 255 -14.53 8.21 24.87
N VAL A 256 -14.37 8.41 23.56
CA VAL A 256 -15.28 7.86 22.53
C VAL A 256 -14.99 6.38 22.21
N GLN A 257 -14.01 5.77 22.88
CA GLN A 257 -13.62 4.36 22.74
C GLN A 257 -13.09 3.93 21.36
N VAL A 258 -12.50 4.85 20.58
CA VAL A 258 -11.93 4.51 19.26
C VAL A 258 -10.74 3.53 19.38
N PRO A 259 -9.75 3.75 20.27
CA PRO A 259 -8.61 2.83 20.42
C PRO A 259 -9.04 1.42 20.85
N GLN A 260 -10.04 1.33 21.73
CA GLN A 260 -10.58 0.05 22.22
C GLN A 260 -11.28 -0.72 21.10
N THR A 261 -12.07 -0.04 20.26
CA THR A 261 -12.68 -0.66 19.07
C THR A 261 -11.59 -1.14 18.10
N PHE A 262 -10.56 -0.32 17.86
CA PHE A 262 -9.43 -0.69 17.01
C PHE A 262 -8.71 -1.96 17.50
N LEU A 263 -8.28 -2.01 18.76
CA LEU A 263 -7.52 -3.15 19.32
C LEU A 263 -8.32 -4.46 19.23
N LYS A 264 -9.62 -4.42 19.54
CA LYS A 264 -10.52 -5.57 19.40
C LYS A 264 -10.69 -5.99 17.95
N THR A 265 -10.79 -5.03 17.04
CA THR A 265 -10.95 -5.26 15.61
C THR A 265 -9.71 -5.94 15.02
N ILE A 266 -8.51 -5.46 15.37
CA ILE A 266 -7.25 -6.04 14.89
C ILE A 266 -7.11 -7.49 15.34
N LYS A 267 -7.41 -7.81 16.60
CA LYS A 267 -7.39 -9.20 17.08
C LYS A 267 -8.31 -10.14 16.30
N ALA A 268 -9.47 -9.63 15.87
CA ALA A 268 -10.44 -10.42 15.12
C ALA A 268 -10.19 -10.38 13.61
N TYR A 269 -9.26 -9.55 13.13
CA TYR A 269 -9.04 -9.34 11.72
C TYR A 269 -8.33 -10.51 11.07
N ASN A 270 -9.00 -11.17 10.14
CA ASN A 270 -8.44 -12.26 9.33
C ASN A 270 -8.54 -11.95 7.82
N GLY A 271 -8.59 -10.67 7.46
CA GLY A 271 -8.68 -10.23 6.06
C GLY A 271 -7.33 -10.25 5.35
N HIS A 272 -7.36 -9.91 4.06
CA HIS A 272 -6.15 -9.75 3.26
C HIS A 272 -5.30 -8.58 3.78
N CYS A 273 -4.00 -8.80 3.93
CA CYS A 273 -3.03 -7.78 4.33
C CYS A 273 -2.03 -7.54 3.21
N ASP A 274 -1.75 -6.26 2.94
CA ASP A 274 -0.61 -5.76 2.19
C ASP A 274 0.35 -5.02 3.15
N ALA A 275 1.57 -4.73 2.69
CA ALA A 275 2.58 -4.04 3.49
C ALA A 275 2.08 -2.64 3.91
N ALA A 276 1.32 -1.95 3.06
CA ALA A 276 0.75 -0.64 3.35
C ALA A 276 -0.22 -0.67 4.54
N LEU A 277 -1.07 -1.70 4.65
CA LEU A 277 -1.96 -1.89 5.79
C LEU A 277 -1.16 -2.20 7.06
N LEU A 278 -0.15 -3.08 6.99
CA LEU A 278 0.70 -3.40 8.14
C LEU A 278 1.41 -2.15 8.69
N LEU A 279 1.99 -1.32 7.81
CA LEU A 279 2.58 -0.04 8.18
C LEU A 279 1.56 0.88 8.85
N SER A 280 0.34 0.98 8.28
CA SER A 280 -0.72 1.80 8.86
C SER A 280 -1.14 1.31 10.25
N ILE A 281 -1.17 -0.01 10.48
CA ILE A 281 -1.45 -0.62 11.79
C ILE A 281 -0.35 -0.28 12.79
N LEU A 282 0.94 -0.37 12.40
CA LEU A 282 2.05 0.00 13.28
C LEU A 282 2.01 1.48 13.66
N SER A 283 1.76 2.39 12.72
CA SER A 283 1.60 3.82 13.03
C SER A 283 0.43 4.07 13.98
N VAL A 284 -0.64 3.27 13.89
CA VAL A 284 -1.74 3.33 14.85
C VAL A 284 -1.34 2.80 16.22
N PHE A 285 -0.52 1.74 16.31
CA PHE A 285 0.02 1.27 17.58
C PHE A 285 0.85 2.36 18.25
N GLU A 286 1.75 3.01 17.51
CA GLU A 286 2.53 4.16 18.00
C GLU A 286 1.62 5.29 18.50
N ALA A 287 0.63 5.68 17.69
CA ALA A 287 -0.34 6.71 18.07
C ALA A 287 -1.15 6.34 19.32
N THR A 288 -1.56 5.08 19.46
CA THR A 288 -2.33 4.59 20.61
C THR A 288 -1.50 4.61 21.88
N CYS A 289 -0.21 4.30 21.79
CA CYS A 289 0.69 4.21 22.93
C CYS A 289 1.27 5.55 23.40
N LEU A 290 0.93 6.69 22.78
CA LEU A 290 1.47 8.01 23.15
C LEU A 290 1.15 8.47 24.58
N ASN A 291 0.15 7.87 25.24
CA ASN A 291 -0.17 8.17 26.63
C ASN A 291 -0.28 6.88 27.47
N GLU A 292 -0.18 7.04 28.79
CA GLU A 292 -0.17 5.90 29.73
C GLU A 292 -1.46 5.07 29.65
N GLN A 293 -2.63 5.70 29.52
CA GLN A 293 -3.91 5.00 29.41
C GLN A 293 -4.01 4.14 28.13
N GLY A 294 -3.56 4.67 26.99
CA GLY A 294 -3.53 3.96 25.73
C GLY A 294 -2.53 2.81 25.74
N LEU A 295 -1.37 3.02 26.39
CA LEU A 295 -0.37 1.97 26.60
C LEU A 295 -0.88 0.84 27.50
N GLU A 296 -1.61 1.15 28.58
CA GLU A 296 -2.29 0.14 29.42
C GLU A 296 -3.28 -0.70 28.61
N LEU A 297 -4.16 -0.04 27.83
CA LEU A 297 -5.10 -0.73 26.95
C LEU A 297 -4.40 -1.61 25.91
N PHE A 298 -3.29 -1.13 25.35
CA PHE A 298 -2.49 -1.89 24.40
C PHE A 298 -1.90 -3.15 25.03
N ARG A 299 -1.41 -3.07 26.28
CA ARG A 299 -0.87 -4.22 27.03
C ARG A 299 -1.95 -5.23 27.38
N ASP A 300 -3.10 -4.76 27.83
CA ASP A 300 -4.25 -5.61 28.19
C ASP A 300 -4.76 -6.39 26.98
N GLU A 301 -4.86 -5.72 25.83
CA GLU A 301 -5.26 -6.38 24.60
C GLU A 301 -4.11 -7.22 24.02
N ASN A 302 -2.84 -6.83 24.07
CA ASN A 302 -1.73 -7.63 23.50
C ASN A 302 -1.96 -7.95 21.98
N PRO A 303 -1.98 -6.94 21.10
CA PRO A 303 -2.25 -7.13 19.66
C PRO A 303 -1.03 -7.59 18.85
N LEU A 304 0.20 -7.47 19.40
CA LEU A 304 1.44 -7.77 18.68
C LEU A 304 1.53 -9.20 18.13
N PRO A 305 1.19 -10.28 18.89
CA PRO A 305 1.26 -11.64 18.36
C PRO A 305 0.42 -11.82 17.09
N HIS A 306 -0.81 -11.28 17.09
CA HIS A 306 -1.69 -11.35 15.93
C HIS A 306 -1.17 -10.53 14.75
N PHE A 307 -0.55 -9.37 14.99
CA PHE A 307 0.13 -8.62 13.94
C PHE A 307 1.22 -9.46 13.25
N PHE A 308 2.04 -10.18 14.02
CA PHE A 308 3.04 -11.10 13.47
C PHE A 308 2.41 -12.32 12.79
N ASP A 309 1.21 -12.75 13.18
CA ASP A 309 0.44 -13.76 12.46
C ASP A 309 -0.02 -13.26 11.08
N LEU A 310 -0.40 -11.99 10.96
CA LEU A 310 -0.83 -11.38 9.71
C LEU A 310 0.30 -11.29 8.66
N ILE A 311 1.51 -10.84 9.06
CA ILE A 311 2.66 -10.79 8.15
C ILE A 311 3.15 -12.20 7.75
N CYS A 312 2.93 -13.20 8.60
CA CYS A 312 3.23 -14.61 8.31
C CYS A 312 2.09 -15.36 7.59
N SER A 313 1.02 -14.66 7.19
CA SER A 313 -0.15 -15.29 6.57
C SER A 313 0.17 -15.81 5.17
N SER A 314 -0.55 -16.86 4.73
CA SER A 314 -0.37 -17.42 3.39
C SER A 314 -0.67 -16.41 2.28
N HIS A 315 -1.62 -15.50 2.48
CA HIS A 315 -1.92 -14.43 1.52
C HIS A 315 -0.76 -13.46 1.35
N PHE A 316 -0.16 -12.99 2.45
CA PHE A 316 0.97 -12.07 2.40
C PHE A 316 2.18 -12.71 1.72
N LEU A 317 2.49 -13.95 2.10
CA LEU A 317 3.62 -14.71 1.55
C LEU A 317 3.45 -15.10 0.07
N ALA A 318 2.21 -15.14 -0.44
CA ALA A 318 1.93 -15.46 -1.85
C ALA A 318 2.27 -14.31 -2.81
N ASN A 319 2.51 -13.09 -2.32
CA ASN A 319 2.85 -11.94 -3.15
C ASN A 319 4.31 -11.52 -2.94
N PRO A 320 5.22 -11.81 -3.89
CA PRO A 320 6.64 -11.46 -3.78
C PRO A 320 6.91 -9.95 -3.60
N MET A 321 6.03 -9.09 -4.11
CA MET A 321 6.18 -7.64 -3.93
C MET A 321 5.98 -7.24 -2.47
N GLU A 322 4.97 -7.81 -1.80
CA GLU A 322 4.71 -7.54 -0.37
C GLU A 322 5.85 -8.10 0.50
N VAL A 323 6.29 -9.32 0.20
CA VAL A 323 7.44 -9.96 0.88
C VAL A 323 8.68 -9.08 0.79
N SER A 324 8.97 -8.53 -0.40
CA SER A 324 10.15 -7.68 -0.62
C SER A 324 10.13 -6.35 0.13
N GLN A 325 8.93 -5.87 0.53
CA GLN A 325 8.71 -4.63 1.27
C GLN A 325 8.67 -4.81 2.80
N SER A 326 8.93 -6.02 3.29
CA SER A 326 8.86 -6.33 4.73
C SER A 326 9.92 -5.59 5.56
N ASP A 327 10.98 -5.09 4.92
CA ASP A 327 11.99 -4.21 5.51
C ASP A 327 11.37 -2.93 6.08
N SER A 328 10.50 -2.26 5.31
CA SER A 328 9.81 -1.05 5.77
C SER A 328 8.93 -1.30 7.00
N VAL A 329 8.31 -2.48 7.07
CA VAL A 329 7.53 -2.94 8.23
C VAL A 329 8.43 -3.18 9.43
N GLY A 330 9.60 -3.80 9.21
CA GLY A 330 10.65 -4.01 10.21
C GLY A 330 11.16 -2.70 10.81
N SER A 331 11.54 -1.74 9.96
CA SER A 331 12.03 -0.42 10.42
C SER A 331 10.96 0.31 11.24
N THR A 332 9.70 0.29 10.80
CA THR A 332 8.60 0.92 11.56
C THR A 332 8.34 0.20 12.89
N ALA A 333 8.43 -1.13 12.93
CA ALA A 333 8.31 -1.88 14.18
C ALA A 333 9.46 -1.58 15.16
N ALA A 334 10.65 -1.29 14.65
CA ALA A 334 11.77 -0.84 15.47
C ALA A 334 11.57 0.58 16.01
N GLU A 335 10.98 1.50 15.24
CA GLU A 335 10.58 2.83 15.72
C GLU A 335 9.58 2.72 16.89
N LEU A 336 8.54 1.89 16.75
CA LEU A 336 7.61 1.61 17.85
C LEU A 336 8.33 1.09 19.10
N ALA A 337 9.25 0.13 18.95
CA ALA A 337 10.01 -0.41 20.08
C ALA A 337 10.94 0.64 20.71
N ARG A 338 11.47 1.58 19.91
CA ARG A 338 12.33 2.68 20.39
C ARG A 338 11.53 3.73 21.15
N HIS A 339 10.37 4.12 20.64
CA HIS A 339 9.50 5.09 21.28
C HIS A 339 8.86 4.54 22.56
N GLU A 340 8.55 3.24 22.58
CA GLU A 340 7.97 2.55 23.72
C GLU A 340 8.83 1.36 24.19
N PRO A 341 9.95 1.59 24.92
CA PRO A 341 10.87 0.54 25.37
C PRO A 341 10.20 -0.55 26.21
N SER A 342 9.08 -0.24 26.87
CA SER A 342 8.31 -1.22 27.64
C SER A 342 7.75 -2.37 26.81
N LEU A 343 7.60 -2.19 25.49
CA LEU A 343 7.11 -3.20 24.55
C LEU A 343 8.23 -4.02 23.92
N GLN A 344 9.50 -3.63 24.10
CA GLN A 344 10.66 -4.27 23.48
C GLN A 344 10.71 -5.78 23.77
N GLY A 345 10.56 -6.18 25.03
CA GLY A 345 10.57 -7.60 25.41
C GLY A 345 9.46 -8.41 24.71
N GLN A 346 8.27 -7.84 24.56
CA GLN A 346 7.15 -8.48 23.87
C GLN A 346 7.38 -8.56 22.36
N MET A 347 8.00 -7.52 21.77
CA MET A 347 8.40 -7.49 20.37
C MET A 347 9.39 -8.63 20.07
N PHE A 348 10.44 -8.78 20.88
CA PHE A 348 11.42 -9.86 20.74
C PHE A 348 10.81 -11.26 20.93
N GLN A 349 9.81 -11.42 21.81
CA GLN A 349 9.06 -12.68 21.93
C GLN A 349 8.28 -13.02 20.65
N CYS A 350 7.65 -12.01 20.03
CA CYS A 350 6.94 -12.19 18.76
C CYS A 350 7.90 -12.51 17.61
N ILE A 351 9.04 -11.80 17.54
CA ILE A 351 10.12 -12.08 16.59
C ILE A 351 10.64 -13.51 16.78
N HIS A 352 10.90 -13.94 18.01
CA HIS A 352 11.31 -15.33 18.26
C HIS A 352 10.28 -16.33 17.75
N SER A 353 8.99 -16.09 18.03
CA SER A 353 7.91 -16.96 17.56
C SER A 353 7.85 -17.01 16.03
N MET A 354 8.01 -15.86 15.37
CA MET A 354 8.16 -15.77 13.92
C MET A 354 9.36 -16.57 13.41
N LEU A 355 10.51 -16.48 14.09
CA LEU A 355 11.70 -17.24 13.73
C LEU A 355 11.50 -18.76 13.83
N GLN A 356 10.84 -19.21 14.89
CA GLN A 356 10.52 -20.63 15.09
C GLN A 356 9.51 -21.14 14.07
N ARG A 357 8.55 -20.32 13.62
CA ARG A 357 7.58 -20.74 12.60
C ARG A 357 8.24 -21.12 11.28
N VAL A 358 9.32 -20.44 10.88
CA VAL A 358 10.10 -20.82 9.69
C VAL A 358 10.71 -22.21 9.87
N ILE A 359 11.25 -22.51 11.05
CA ILE A 359 11.83 -23.82 11.36
C ILE A 359 10.74 -24.89 11.32
N CYS A 360 9.61 -24.66 11.98
CA CYS A 360 8.49 -25.59 11.96
C CYS A 360 7.97 -25.84 10.54
N LEU A 361 7.87 -24.79 9.71
CA LEU A 361 7.47 -24.91 8.31
C LEU A 361 8.52 -25.70 7.50
N GLY A 362 9.80 -25.43 7.71
CA GLY A 362 10.90 -26.10 7.03
C GLY A 362 11.13 -27.55 7.44
N GLU A 363 10.63 -27.97 8.61
CA GLU A 363 10.64 -29.36 9.10
C GLU A 363 9.34 -30.12 8.73
N SER A 364 8.30 -29.42 8.29
CA SER A 364 6.98 -29.96 7.93
C SER A 364 6.84 -30.18 6.43
N GLU A 365 6.00 -31.14 6.02
CA GLU A 365 5.63 -31.33 4.61
C GLU A 365 4.86 -30.12 4.03
N GLU A 366 4.34 -29.21 4.88
CA GLU A 366 3.74 -27.94 4.43
C GLU A 366 4.74 -26.97 3.82
N GLY A 367 6.04 -27.09 4.16
CA GLY A 367 7.11 -26.27 3.60
C GLY A 367 7.67 -26.82 2.28
N LYS A 368 7.14 -27.94 1.81
CA LYS A 368 7.59 -28.62 0.59
C LYS A 368 7.39 -27.70 -0.63
N PRO A 369 8.42 -27.47 -1.46
CA PRO A 369 8.25 -26.80 -2.75
C PRO A 369 7.28 -27.57 -3.65
N GLU A 370 6.58 -26.87 -4.55
CA GLU A 370 5.67 -27.51 -5.50
C GLU A 370 6.39 -28.47 -6.45
N ASP A 371 7.62 -28.15 -6.81
CA ASP A 371 8.51 -29.10 -7.47
C ASP A 371 9.21 -29.98 -6.43
N ASP A 372 9.52 -31.23 -6.79
CA ASP A 372 10.28 -32.13 -5.91
C ASP A 372 11.77 -31.70 -5.77
N SER A 373 12.08 -30.40 -5.87
CA SER A 373 13.40 -29.78 -5.75
C SER A 373 14.02 -29.85 -4.36
N HIS A 374 13.21 -30.08 -3.32
CA HIS A 374 13.69 -30.43 -1.99
C HIS A 374 14.19 -31.89 -1.93
N GLN A 375 13.83 -32.74 -2.90
CA GLN A 375 14.33 -34.12 -2.96
C GLN A 375 15.74 -34.15 -3.52
N LEU A 376 16.57 -35.01 -2.94
CA LEU A 376 17.92 -35.27 -3.38
C LEU A 376 17.89 -35.98 -4.74
N ALA A 377 18.32 -35.29 -5.79
CA ALA A 377 18.45 -35.90 -7.10
C ALA A 377 19.75 -36.70 -7.21
N TRP A 378 19.72 -37.98 -6.82
CA TRP A 378 20.89 -38.88 -6.85
C TRP A 378 21.36 -39.30 -8.25
N LYS A 379 20.69 -38.88 -9.33
CA LYS A 379 21.02 -39.30 -10.72
C LYS A 379 20.77 -38.26 -11.82
N THR A 380 19.85 -37.32 -11.64
CA THR A 380 19.49 -36.30 -12.66
C THR A 380 18.98 -35.05 -11.96
N VAL A 381 19.72 -33.94 -12.04
CA VAL A 381 19.23 -32.62 -11.58
C VAL A 381 17.88 -32.36 -12.26
N PRO A 382 16.81 -32.09 -11.50
CA PRO A 382 15.52 -31.77 -12.10
C PRO A 382 15.73 -30.53 -12.99
N GLU A 383 15.43 -30.65 -14.29
CA GLU A 383 15.43 -29.48 -15.16
C GLU A 383 14.33 -28.53 -14.69
N ARG A 384 14.71 -27.49 -13.94
CA ARG A 384 13.77 -26.42 -13.58
C ARG A 384 13.41 -25.69 -14.86
N ASN A 385 12.12 -25.70 -15.16
CA ASN A 385 11.57 -24.91 -16.24
C ASN A 385 11.78 -23.43 -15.89
N THR A 386 12.77 -22.76 -16.48
CA THR A 386 13.13 -21.37 -16.16
C THR A 386 12.00 -20.36 -16.45
N ALA A 387 10.94 -20.80 -17.13
CA ALA A 387 9.72 -20.04 -17.39
C ALA A 387 8.72 -20.00 -16.21
N HIS A 388 8.83 -20.91 -15.22
CA HIS A 388 8.00 -20.94 -14.01
C HIS A 388 8.90 -21.27 -12.81
N LYS A 389 9.20 -20.28 -11.96
CA LYS A 389 9.78 -20.55 -10.64
C LYS A 389 8.65 -21.15 -9.79
N PRO A 390 8.77 -22.41 -9.34
CA PRO A 390 7.74 -23.03 -8.51
C PRO A 390 7.65 -22.27 -7.20
N ASP A 391 6.42 -21.98 -6.78
CA ASP A 391 6.19 -21.23 -5.55
C ASP A 391 6.60 -22.11 -4.37
N CYS A 392 7.47 -21.58 -3.50
CA CYS A 392 7.88 -22.24 -2.28
C CYS A 392 7.56 -21.33 -1.10
N ARG A 393 6.50 -21.68 -0.37
CA ARG A 393 6.06 -20.92 0.80
C ARG A 393 7.18 -20.77 1.84
N LEU A 394 8.03 -21.79 1.98
CA LEU A 394 9.18 -21.73 2.87
C LEU A 394 10.18 -20.64 2.45
N LEU A 395 10.50 -20.53 1.16
CA LEU A 395 11.39 -19.48 0.66
C LEU A 395 10.79 -18.09 0.87
N ALA A 396 9.51 -17.91 0.56
CA ALA A 396 8.82 -16.65 0.80
C ALA A 396 8.84 -16.27 2.30
N MET A 397 8.67 -17.24 3.20
CA MET A 397 8.72 -16.98 4.64
C MET A 397 10.12 -16.65 5.14
N ILE A 398 11.16 -17.33 4.63
CA ILE A 398 12.56 -16.98 4.94
C ILE A 398 12.89 -15.58 4.45
N GLU A 399 12.50 -15.23 3.21
CA GLU A 399 12.72 -13.90 2.65
C GLU A 399 11.99 -12.82 3.46
N MET A 400 10.70 -13.03 3.77
CA MET A 400 9.90 -12.10 4.57
C MET A 400 10.55 -11.85 5.94
N VAL A 401 10.95 -12.91 6.65
CA VAL A 401 11.59 -12.79 7.97
C VAL A 401 12.93 -12.07 7.86
N ALA A 402 13.74 -12.40 6.85
CA ALA A 402 15.04 -11.77 6.66
C ALA A 402 14.89 -10.28 6.34
N ARG A 403 13.98 -9.90 5.44
CA ARG A 403 13.69 -8.50 5.12
C ARG A 403 13.13 -7.74 6.32
N PHE A 404 12.18 -8.32 7.05
CA PHE A 404 11.69 -7.72 8.29
C PHE A 404 12.82 -7.48 9.30
N LEU A 405 13.71 -8.46 9.49
CA LEU A 405 14.86 -8.30 10.38
C LEU A 405 15.86 -7.26 9.87
N GLU A 406 16.09 -7.17 8.57
CA GLU A 406 16.95 -6.14 7.97
C GLU A 406 16.50 -4.76 8.45
N GLY A 407 15.22 -4.41 8.28
CA GLY A 407 14.70 -3.13 8.77
C GLY A 407 14.67 -3.01 10.30
N PHE A 408 14.26 -4.06 11.01
CA PHE A 408 14.13 -4.01 12.48
C PHE A 408 15.49 -3.85 13.19
N LEU A 409 16.54 -4.42 12.60
CA LEU A 409 17.90 -4.43 13.13
C LEU A 409 18.74 -3.26 12.62
N GLU A 410 18.23 -2.28 11.87
CA GLU A 410 19.05 -1.08 11.54
C GLU A 410 19.40 -0.22 12.76
N THR A 411 18.77 -0.51 13.89
CA THR A 411 18.76 0.31 15.11
C THR A 411 19.56 -0.38 16.23
N ASP A 412 19.51 0.14 17.47
CA ASP A 412 20.21 -0.49 18.61
C ASP A 412 19.75 -1.94 18.92
N ASN A 413 18.69 -2.42 18.26
CA ASN A 413 18.17 -3.78 18.38
C ASN A 413 19.15 -4.88 17.93
N VAL A 414 20.19 -4.59 17.13
CA VAL A 414 21.18 -5.60 16.69
C VAL A 414 21.84 -6.27 17.89
N LYS A 415 22.28 -5.47 18.86
CA LYS A 415 23.02 -5.96 20.03
C LYS A 415 22.17 -6.91 20.84
N GLU A 416 20.93 -6.52 21.13
CA GLU A 416 19.99 -7.34 21.88
C GLU A 416 19.66 -8.64 21.13
N PHE A 417 19.50 -8.58 19.80
CA PHE A 417 19.31 -9.79 18.98
C PHE A 417 20.51 -10.74 19.01
N ILE A 418 21.73 -10.21 19.05
CA ILE A 418 22.96 -10.99 19.20
C ILE A 418 23.06 -11.61 20.59
N GLU A 419 22.74 -10.86 21.65
CA GLU A 419 22.71 -11.35 23.04
C GLU A 419 21.66 -12.44 23.24
N TYR A 420 20.53 -12.29 22.55
CA TYR A 420 19.44 -13.28 22.48
C TYR A 420 19.83 -14.58 21.73
N ASN A 421 20.99 -14.62 21.08
CA ASN A 421 21.42 -15.70 20.19
C ASN A 421 20.50 -15.91 18.98
N GLY A 422 19.84 -14.85 18.50
CA GLY A 422 19.00 -14.91 17.31
C GLY A 422 19.76 -15.37 16.06
N HIS A 423 21.04 -15.03 15.96
CA HIS A 423 21.94 -15.49 14.90
C HIS A 423 22.08 -17.02 14.84
N GLU A 424 22.06 -17.73 15.97
CA GLU A 424 22.10 -19.21 15.97
C GLU A 424 20.81 -19.82 15.40
N ILE A 425 19.68 -19.17 15.63
CA ILE A 425 18.39 -19.58 15.07
C ILE A 425 18.38 -19.38 13.56
N LEU A 426 18.86 -18.22 13.09
CA LEU A 426 18.99 -17.93 11.66
C LEU A 426 19.93 -18.89 10.95
N LEU A 427 21.01 -19.35 11.59
CA LEU A 427 21.92 -20.35 11.01
C LEU A 427 21.21 -21.68 10.71
N ARG A 428 20.16 -22.05 11.46
CA ARG A 428 19.36 -23.24 11.18
C ARG A 428 18.62 -23.15 9.86
N TYR A 429 18.37 -21.94 9.34
CA TYR A 429 17.64 -21.76 8.08
C TYR A 429 18.41 -22.28 6.87
N TYR A 430 19.74 -22.44 6.98
CA TYR A 430 20.57 -23.03 5.92
C TYR A 430 20.51 -24.56 5.86
N SER A 431 20.00 -25.23 6.90
CA SER A 431 19.96 -26.69 7.00
C SER A 431 18.56 -27.27 7.16
N LEU A 432 17.52 -26.50 6.83
CA LEU A 432 16.14 -26.99 6.83
C LEU A 432 15.93 -28.08 5.76
N PRO A 433 15.23 -29.18 6.08
CA PRO A 433 15.12 -30.33 5.18
C PRO A 433 14.27 -30.08 3.94
N MET A 434 13.33 -29.12 3.98
CA MET A 434 12.44 -28.80 2.85
C MET A 434 12.99 -27.71 1.93
N LEU A 435 14.26 -27.33 2.07
CA LEU A 435 14.87 -26.34 1.18
C LEU A 435 15.06 -26.92 -0.23
N PRO A 436 14.77 -26.13 -1.29
CA PRO A 436 15.10 -26.53 -2.64
C PRO A 436 16.62 -26.54 -2.87
N PHE A 437 17.09 -27.39 -3.78
CA PHE A 437 18.54 -27.53 -4.08
C PHE A 437 19.21 -26.21 -4.52
N ASP A 438 18.46 -25.30 -5.15
CA ASP A 438 18.92 -24.00 -5.63
C ASP A 438 18.62 -22.84 -4.68
N TYR A 439 18.35 -23.12 -3.40
CA TYR A 439 18.12 -22.11 -2.36
C TYR A 439 19.16 -20.97 -2.38
N TYR A 440 20.43 -21.27 -2.64
CA TYR A 440 21.51 -20.28 -2.73
C TYR A 440 21.34 -19.22 -3.84
N LEU A 441 20.51 -19.48 -4.85
CA LEU A 441 20.17 -18.53 -5.93
C LEU A 441 18.90 -17.73 -5.63
N SER A 442 18.21 -18.03 -4.53
CA SER A 442 16.95 -17.37 -4.17
C SER A 442 17.18 -16.00 -3.53
N ASN A 443 16.17 -15.13 -3.64
CA ASN A 443 16.16 -13.85 -2.94
C ASN A 443 16.19 -14.04 -1.41
N ALA A 444 15.56 -15.10 -0.91
CA ALA A 444 15.57 -15.48 0.50
C ALA A 444 17.00 -15.66 1.05
N PHE A 445 17.86 -16.33 0.29
CA PHE A 445 19.27 -16.50 0.65
C PHE A 445 20.04 -15.17 0.65
N GLY A 446 19.78 -14.33 -0.36
CA GLY A 446 20.34 -12.98 -0.44
C GLY A 446 19.98 -12.14 0.78
N ALA A 447 18.68 -12.02 1.07
CA ALA A 447 18.17 -11.28 2.23
C ALA A 447 18.74 -11.80 3.55
N LEU A 448 18.79 -13.12 3.75
CA LEU A 448 19.39 -13.71 4.94
C LEU A 448 20.88 -13.37 5.07
N SER A 449 21.61 -13.37 3.95
CA SER A 449 23.03 -12.98 3.92
C SER A 449 23.23 -11.51 4.28
N ASP A 450 22.31 -10.63 3.88
CA ASP A 450 22.36 -9.21 4.23
C ASP A 450 22.15 -9.00 5.75
N VAL A 451 21.22 -9.75 6.37
CA VAL A 451 21.08 -9.77 7.84
C VAL A 451 22.37 -10.22 8.53
N PHE A 452 23.03 -11.28 8.04
CA PHE A 452 24.32 -11.70 8.62
C PHE A 452 25.44 -10.67 8.44
N LYS A 453 25.44 -9.88 7.36
CA LYS A 453 26.39 -8.75 7.23
C LYS A 453 26.13 -7.69 8.29
N MET A 454 24.87 -7.35 8.57
CA MET A 454 24.51 -6.42 9.64
C MET A 454 24.97 -6.93 11.00
N LEU A 455 24.70 -8.20 11.31
CA LEU A 455 25.13 -8.83 12.57
C LEU A 455 26.66 -8.86 12.70
N ALA A 456 27.37 -9.17 11.61
CA ALA A 456 28.83 -9.21 11.59
C ALA A 456 29.45 -7.81 11.76
N ASN A 457 28.82 -6.76 11.23
CA ASN A 457 29.28 -5.39 11.43
C ASN A 457 29.27 -5.00 12.92
N GLU A 458 28.36 -5.56 13.72
CA GLU A 458 28.26 -5.32 15.15
C GLU A 458 29.21 -6.19 15.99
N ASP A 459 29.24 -7.52 15.76
CA ASP A 459 30.15 -8.44 16.44
C ASP A 459 30.67 -9.53 15.50
N VAL A 460 31.73 -9.21 14.75
CA VAL A 460 32.40 -10.14 13.83
C VAL A 460 32.82 -11.43 14.55
N THR A 461 33.36 -11.32 15.76
CA THR A 461 33.98 -12.47 16.44
C THR A 461 32.95 -13.52 16.84
N LYS A 462 31.83 -13.08 17.41
CA LYS A 462 30.75 -13.96 17.82
C LYS A 462 30.05 -14.57 16.61
N ILE A 463 29.77 -13.77 15.59
CA ILE A 463 29.05 -14.23 14.39
C ILE A 463 29.89 -15.21 13.57
N VAL A 464 31.17 -14.92 13.31
CA VAL A 464 32.06 -15.83 12.59
C VAL A 464 32.27 -17.12 13.38
N GLY A 465 32.43 -17.04 14.71
CA GLY A 465 32.53 -18.22 15.57
C GLY A 465 31.27 -19.10 15.54
N ALA A 466 30.07 -18.49 15.51
CA ALA A 466 28.81 -19.21 15.38
C ALA A 466 28.70 -19.92 14.01
N ILE A 467 29.09 -19.24 12.93
CA ILE A 467 29.13 -19.82 11.57
C ILE A 467 30.10 -21.00 11.52
N GLU A 468 31.32 -20.87 12.07
CA GLU A 468 32.31 -21.94 12.12
C GLU A 468 31.77 -23.16 12.89
N ASN A 469 31.11 -22.94 14.03
CA ASN A 469 30.51 -23.99 14.82
C ASN A 469 29.36 -24.70 14.09
N ALA A 470 28.51 -23.95 13.39
CA ALA A 470 27.44 -24.53 12.57
C ALA A 470 28.00 -25.37 11.41
N LEU A 471 29.01 -24.85 10.71
CA LEU A 471 29.74 -25.56 9.66
C LEU A 471 30.33 -26.87 10.15
N ARG A 472 31.00 -26.84 11.32
CA ARG A 472 31.59 -28.04 11.93
C ARG A 472 30.52 -29.08 12.28
N LYS A 473 29.40 -28.66 12.86
CA LYS A 473 28.27 -29.56 13.19
C LYS A 473 27.69 -30.24 11.95
N GLU A 474 27.51 -29.52 10.85
CA GLU A 474 27.01 -30.10 9.61
C GLU A 474 28.05 -30.98 8.92
N ALA A 475 29.34 -30.62 8.95
CA ALA A 475 30.43 -31.47 8.47
C ALA A 475 30.50 -32.80 9.24
N ASP A 476 30.38 -32.77 10.56
CA ASP A 476 30.34 -33.97 11.40
C ASP A 476 29.13 -34.87 11.09
N ARG A 477 27.97 -34.28 10.77
CA ARG A 477 26.77 -35.02 10.34
C ARG A 477 26.98 -35.73 9.00
N ILE A 478 27.68 -35.11 8.06
CA ILE A 478 28.01 -35.73 6.77
C ILE A 478 28.98 -36.92 6.95
N VAL A 479 29.91 -36.81 7.90
CA VAL A 479 30.92 -37.85 8.17
C VAL A 479 30.35 -39.04 8.96
N GLN A 480 29.25 -38.87 9.72
CA GLN A 480 28.59 -39.95 10.47
C GLN A 480 27.22 -40.33 9.87
N PRO A 481 27.15 -41.27 8.91
CA PRO A 481 25.90 -41.61 8.25
C PRO A 481 24.93 -42.32 9.22
N LYS A 482 23.82 -41.67 9.57
CA LYS A 482 22.66 -42.33 10.19
C LYS A 482 21.65 -42.72 9.10
N PRO A 483 21.10 -43.94 9.10
CA PRO A 483 20.30 -44.50 8.01
C PRO A 483 18.86 -43.95 7.88
N THR A 484 18.52 -42.82 8.51
CA THR A 484 17.14 -42.30 8.58
C THR A 484 17.01 -40.81 8.22
N GLN A 485 17.93 -40.27 7.42
CA GLN A 485 17.88 -38.85 7.03
C GLN A 485 17.21 -38.67 5.66
N LYS A 486 16.19 -37.79 5.61
CA LYS A 486 15.45 -37.41 4.40
C LYS A 486 16.20 -36.40 3.51
N SER A 487 17.33 -35.84 3.98
CA SER A 487 18.09 -34.81 3.25
C SER A 487 19.59 -34.86 3.62
N SER A 488 20.40 -35.57 2.83
CA SER A 488 21.86 -35.52 2.85
C SER A 488 22.38 -35.46 1.41
N VAL A 489 22.92 -34.32 0.98
CA VAL A 489 23.69 -34.24 -0.27
C VAL A 489 25.09 -34.74 0.04
N VAL A 490 25.48 -35.86 -0.56
CA VAL A 490 26.85 -36.36 -0.55
C VAL A 490 27.17 -36.77 -1.98
N ASP A 491 27.84 -35.88 -2.72
CA ASP A 491 28.53 -36.28 -3.94
C ASP A 491 29.99 -35.87 -3.84
N PHE A 492 30.87 -36.88 -3.90
CA PHE A 492 32.31 -36.72 -3.86
C PHE A 492 32.81 -36.47 -5.28
N ILE A 493 33.31 -35.27 -5.56
CA ILE A 493 34.02 -35.01 -6.82
C ILE A 493 35.52 -35.14 -6.57
N TYR A 494 36.13 -36.18 -7.15
CA TYR A 494 37.59 -36.31 -7.23
C TYR A 494 38.11 -35.41 -8.35
N VAL A 495 38.91 -34.40 -8.00
CA VAL A 495 39.73 -33.65 -8.97
C VAL A 495 41.19 -33.82 -8.57
N ASP A 496 42.01 -34.37 -9.48
CA ASP A 496 43.46 -34.55 -9.35
C ASP A 496 43.95 -35.22 -8.05
N GLY A 497 43.23 -36.24 -7.58
CA GLY A 497 43.65 -37.06 -6.44
C GLY A 497 43.63 -36.35 -5.08
N LYS A 498 43.03 -35.16 -4.97
CA LYS A 498 42.76 -34.47 -3.71
C LYS A 498 41.27 -34.34 -3.46
N LEU A 499 40.85 -34.66 -2.24
CA LEU A 499 39.48 -34.54 -1.77
C LEU A 499 39.15 -33.05 -1.57
N PHE A 500 38.18 -32.51 -2.31
CA PHE A 500 37.67 -31.16 -2.08
C PHE A 500 36.25 -31.25 -1.52
N PHE A 501 36.02 -30.60 -0.38
CA PHE A 501 34.73 -30.52 0.28
C PHE A 501 33.86 -29.48 -0.43
N PHE A 502 32.76 -29.89 -1.04
CA PHE A 502 31.70 -28.99 -1.50
C PHE A 502 30.36 -29.57 -1.06
N THR A 503 29.83 -29.07 0.06
CA THR A 503 28.39 -29.01 0.37
C THR A 503 28.16 -28.35 1.72
N LEU A 504 28.08 -27.03 1.70
CA LEU A 504 27.04 -26.28 2.39
C LEU A 504 26.53 -25.27 1.37
N ASN A 505 25.24 -24.95 1.37
CA ASN A 505 24.74 -23.73 0.73
C ASN A 505 25.28 -22.51 1.50
N ILE A 506 26.60 -22.31 1.47
CA ILE A 506 27.30 -21.09 1.84
C ILE A 506 28.36 -20.92 0.75
N SER A 507 27.99 -20.23 -0.33
CA SER A 507 28.97 -19.67 -1.25
C SER A 507 29.74 -18.57 -0.51
N ILE A 508 30.85 -18.93 0.13
CA ILE A 508 31.88 -17.95 0.48
C ILE A 508 32.57 -17.58 -0.83
N HIS A 509 32.09 -16.53 -1.50
CA HIS A 509 32.84 -15.92 -2.58
C HIS A 509 34.06 -15.21 -1.98
N TYR A 510 35.22 -15.87 -2.05
CA TYR A 510 36.50 -15.17 -2.08
C TYR A 510 36.58 -14.43 -3.42
N ASN A 511 36.26 -13.14 -3.42
CA ASN A 511 36.71 -12.27 -4.51
C ASN A 511 38.22 -12.14 -4.42
N SER A 512 38.88 -12.55 -5.49
CA SER A 512 40.32 -12.51 -5.66
C SER A 512 40.85 -11.09 -5.47
N PHE A 513 41.69 -10.90 -4.46
CA PHE A 513 42.76 -9.91 -4.53
C PHE A 513 43.85 -10.49 -5.43
N TYR A 514 43.90 -10.01 -6.67
CA TYR A 514 45.14 -9.74 -7.40
C TYR A 514 44.92 -8.53 -8.31
#